data_AF-A0A2G2GI41-F1
#
_entry.id   AF-A0A2G2GI41-F1
#
_cell.length_a   1.000
_cell.length_b   1.000
_cell.length_c   1.000
_cell.angle_alpha   90.00
_cell.angle_beta   90.00
_cell.angle_gamma   90.00
#
_symmetry.space_group_name_H-M   'P 1'
#
loop_
_entity.id
_entity.type
_entity.pdbx_description
1 polymer ?
#
loop_
_entity_poly.entity_id
_entity_poly.type
_entity_poly.pdbx_seq_one_letter_code
_entity_poly.pdbx_strand_id
1 'polypeptide(L)'
;MQKYKLALLGIALSISACASVPKDIAKDITTQIIAPEDIIQATTLQTRKLGAPLPLVCQHDVAAEGALQKRPNTQIMWENFIHDKPEGVWREIGGLVEVNGNLPFDQGRWTNACTVRLSYMLNQAGHYIPRIQKKTVSGANREQYYYRVTDLEKYLKSYYGAPDIAITDGSGNGFDLPDTAGIVLMDFPNSSFTGHVTIWNGAGTVDGVNIGGYRVLFWHLPCFIPKDRELKLSRLDTKDQHLP
;
A
#
# COMPACT_ATOMS: atom_id res chain seq x y z
N MET A 1 -25.02 -44.92 -53.48
CA MET A 1 -23.62 -44.60 -53.85
C MET A 1 -23.35 -43.15 -53.44
N GLN A 2 -22.75 -42.94 -52.27
CA GLN A 2 -21.31 -42.63 -52.09
C GLN A 2 -20.93 -41.20 -52.54
N LYS A 3 -20.81 -40.27 -51.58
CA LYS A 3 -19.55 -39.69 -51.05
C LYS A 3 -19.76 -38.26 -50.55
N TYR A 4 -19.40 -38.06 -49.29
CA TYR A 4 -19.18 -36.77 -48.63
C TYR A 4 -18.07 -35.97 -49.34
N LYS A 5 -18.22 -34.64 -49.39
CA LYS A 5 -17.09 -33.72 -49.52
C LYS A 5 -17.17 -32.63 -48.45
N LEU A 6 -16.19 -32.70 -47.56
CA LEU A 6 -15.78 -31.69 -46.60
C LEU A 6 -15.19 -30.50 -47.36
N ALA A 7 -15.53 -29.27 -46.98
CA ALA A 7 -14.82 -28.07 -47.41
C ALA A 7 -14.40 -27.27 -46.17
N LEU A 8 -13.11 -27.39 -45.83
CA LEU A 8 -12.39 -26.38 -45.03
C LEU A 8 -11.89 -25.31 -46.02
N LEU A 9 -12.14 -24.04 -45.72
CA LEU A 9 -11.33 -22.95 -46.26
C LEU A 9 -10.98 -22.01 -45.10
N GLY A 10 -9.68 -21.91 -44.83
CA GLY A 10 -9.10 -21.09 -43.77
C GLY A 10 -9.26 -19.61 -44.07
N ILE A 11 -9.55 -18.84 -43.02
CA ILE A 11 -9.51 -17.39 -43.03
C ILE A 11 -8.12 -16.97 -42.58
N ALA A 12 -7.34 -16.42 -43.51
CA ALA A 12 -6.12 -15.68 -43.21
C ALA A 12 -6.52 -14.29 -42.69
N LEU A 13 -6.27 -14.03 -41.40
CA LEU A 13 -6.34 -12.71 -40.80
C LEU A 13 -4.92 -12.14 -40.74
N SER A 14 -4.57 -11.34 -41.73
CA SER A 14 -3.42 -10.44 -41.69
C SER A 14 -3.95 -9.00 -41.66
N ILE A 15 -3.97 -8.38 -40.49
CA ILE A 15 -4.19 -6.94 -40.37
C ILE A 15 -3.17 -6.34 -39.39
N SER A 16 -2.25 -5.61 -40.03
CA SER A 16 -1.59 -4.37 -39.62
C SER A 16 -0.67 -4.34 -38.40
N ALA A 17 0.63 -4.37 -38.72
CA ALA A 17 1.72 -3.93 -37.89
C ALA A 17 1.71 -2.41 -37.63
N CYS A 18 2.36 -2.06 -36.51
CA CYS A 18 2.88 -0.79 -36.03
C CYS A 18 2.83 0.42 -36.97
N ALA A 19 2.14 1.48 -36.55
CA ALA A 19 2.31 2.83 -37.10
C ALA A 19 3.48 3.54 -36.38
N SER A 20 4.50 3.90 -37.16
CA SER A 20 5.62 4.77 -36.81
C SER A 20 5.19 6.24 -36.82
N VAL A 21 5.62 7.00 -35.81
CA VAL A 21 5.43 8.47 -35.76
C VAL A 21 6.50 9.14 -36.64
N PRO A 22 6.14 10.00 -37.60
CA PRO A 22 7.11 10.77 -38.37
C PRO A 22 7.70 11.93 -37.55
N LYS A 23 9.02 12.10 -37.70
CA LYS A 23 9.77 13.34 -37.38
C LYS A 23 9.24 14.51 -38.21
N ASP A 24 9.41 15.71 -37.66
CA ASP A 24 9.28 17.04 -38.28
C ASP A 24 8.00 17.82 -37.98
N ILE A 25 7.91 18.36 -36.76
CA ILE A 25 7.42 19.74 -36.53
C ILE A 25 8.26 20.34 -35.40
N ALA A 26 9.46 20.80 -35.76
CA ALA A 26 10.28 21.65 -34.90
C ALA A 26 10.78 22.82 -35.74
N LYS A 27 9.95 23.86 -35.86
CA LYS A 27 10.34 25.24 -36.16
C LYS A 27 9.12 26.15 -36.01
N ASP A 28 9.39 27.32 -35.46
CA ASP A 28 8.48 28.42 -35.13
C ASP A 28 7.57 28.23 -33.93
N ILE A 29 8.00 28.78 -32.79
CA ILE A 29 7.46 30.03 -32.23
C ILE A 29 8.46 30.50 -31.17
N THR A 30 9.26 31.50 -31.53
CA THR A 30 10.01 32.32 -30.58
C THR A 30 9.25 33.63 -30.45
N THR A 31 8.28 33.71 -29.53
CA THR A 31 7.82 35.00 -29.02
C THR A 31 7.25 34.81 -27.61
N GLN A 32 7.99 35.39 -26.66
CA GLN A 32 7.63 35.86 -25.33
C GLN A 32 6.22 35.55 -24.81
N ILE A 33 6.16 34.73 -23.75
CA ILE A 33 5.16 34.87 -22.69
C ILE A 33 5.93 34.93 -21.37
N ILE A 34 5.91 36.12 -20.78
CA ILE A 34 6.26 36.38 -19.39
C ILE A 34 5.19 35.67 -18.56
N ALA A 35 5.59 34.71 -17.73
CA ALA A 35 4.73 34.10 -16.72
C ALA A 35 5.44 34.17 -15.37
N PRO A 36 4.71 34.53 -14.28
CA PRO A 36 5.28 34.86 -12.99
C PRO A 36 5.88 33.62 -12.31
N GLU A 37 6.89 33.82 -11.47
CA GLU A 37 7.67 32.80 -10.74
C GLU A 37 6.88 31.92 -9.75
N ASP A 38 5.54 32.05 -9.72
CA ASP A 38 4.67 31.24 -8.88
C ASP A 38 4.10 30.09 -9.72
N ILE A 39 4.02 28.88 -9.13
CA ILE A 39 3.58 27.60 -9.73
C ILE A 39 4.72 26.75 -10.35
N ILE A 40 5.84 26.63 -9.63
CA ILE A 40 6.58 25.35 -9.56
C ILE A 40 6.88 25.04 -8.09
N GLN A 41 5.84 24.70 -7.32
CA GLN A 41 6.03 23.81 -6.18
C GLN A 41 5.93 22.37 -6.69
N ALA A 42 6.91 21.99 -7.51
CA ALA A 42 7.34 20.61 -7.54
C ALA A 42 7.87 20.32 -6.14
N THR A 43 7.23 19.39 -5.44
CA THR A 43 7.64 18.86 -4.14
C THR A 43 9.11 18.44 -4.19
N THR A 44 9.99 19.37 -3.84
CA THR A 44 11.35 19.09 -3.46
C THR A 44 11.24 18.11 -2.29
N LEU A 45 11.77 16.89 -2.46
CA LEU A 45 12.22 16.06 -1.35
C LEU A 45 13.11 16.98 -0.50
N GLN A 46 12.54 17.61 0.52
CA GLN A 46 13.32 18.39 1.46
C GLN A 46 14.33 17.42 2.01
N THR A 47 15.61 17.72 1.80
CA THR A 47 16.73 17.03 2.41
C THR A 47 16.56 17.19 3.91
N ARG A 48 15.83 16.25 4.49
CA ARG A 48 15.45 16.28 5.90
C ARG A 48 16.73 16.21 6.71
N LYS A 49 16.88 17.10 7.70
CA LYS A 49 17.97 16.98 8.67
C LYS A 49 17.94 15.57 9.25
N LEU A 50 19.02 14.82 9.03
CA LEU A 50 19.23 13.51 9.59
C LEU A 50 19.10 13.61 11.12
N GLY A 51 18.00 13.08 11.68
CA GLY A 51 17.72 13.12 13.11
C GLY A 51 16.52 13.98 13.55
N ALA A 52 15.86 14.71 12.65
CA ALA A 52 14.59 15.37 13.00
C ALA A 52 13.47 14.32 13.20
N PRO A 53 12.70 14.40 14.29
CA PRO A 53 11.59 13.47 14.59
C PRO A 53 10.50 13.53 13.53
N LEU A 54 9.84 12.39 13.28
CA LEU A 54 8.72 12.27 12.33
C LEU A 54 7.50 12.98 12.92
N PRO A 55 6.91 13.97 12.20
CA PRO A 55 5.66 14.56 12.63
C PRO A 55 4.57 13.48 12.66
N LEU A 56 3.50 13.75 13.39
CA LEU A 56 2.31 12.91 13.37
C LEU A 56 1.83 12.77 11.93
N VAL A 57 1.69 11.53 11.45
CA VAL A 57 1.26 11.24 10.07
C VAL A 57 -0.25 11.34 9.90
N CYS A 58 -0.99 11.32 11.00
CA CYS A 58 -2.45 11.31 11.03
C CYS A 58 -3.01 12.71 11.21
N GLN A 59 -4.23 12.93 10.71
CA GLN A 59 -4.95 14.19 10.87
C GLN A 59 -5.23 14.52 12.35
N HIS A 60 -5.44 13.48 13.16
CA HIS A 60 -5.75 13.60 14.58
C HIS A 60 -4.90 12.64 15.41
N ASP A 61 -4.51 13.11 16.60
CA ASP A 61 -3.98 12.24 17.65
C ASP A 61 -5.12 11.44 18.25
N VAL A 62 -4.99 10.11 18.20
CA VAL A 62 -5.97 9.15 18.71
C VAL A 62 -5.27 8.17 19.62
N ALA A 63 -5.53 8.26 20.91
CA ALA A 63 -4.95 7.39 21.92
C ALA A 63 -5.41 5.92 21.77
N ALA A 64 -4.58 4.99 22.22
CA ALA A 64 -4.93 3.57 22.30
C ALA A 64 -5.84 3.31 23.51
N GLU A 65 -7.13 3.59 23.37
CA GLU A 65 -8.13 3.45 24.43
C GLU A 65 -9.30 2.55 24.00
N GLY A 66 -10.00 1.95 24.98
CA GLY A 66 -11.14 1.08 24.72
C GLY A 66 -10.84 -0.06 23.73
N ALA A 67 -11.61 -0.12 22.64
CA ALA A 67 -11.43 -1.12 21.59
C ALA A 67 -10.09 -0.98 20.83
N LEU A 68 -9.47 0.21 20.84
CA LEU A 68 -8.21 0.49 20.15
C LEU A 68 -6.98 0.02 20.94
N GLN A 69 -7.10 -0.30 22.23
CA GLN A 69 -5.97 -0.76 23.06
C GLN A 69 -5.25 -1.99 22.50
N LYS A 70 -5.96 -2.86 21.77
CA LYS A 70 -5.42 -4.08 21.17
C LYS A 70 -4.99 -3.90 19.72
N ARG A 71 -5.16 -2.70 19.17
CA ARG A 71 -4.87 -2.37 17.78
C ARG A 71 -3.52 -1.63 17.69
N PRO A 72 -2.73 -1.87 16.64
CA PRO A 72 -1.40 -1.28 16.46
C PRO A 72 -1.48 0.23 16.23
N ASN A 73 -0.44 0.95 16.65
CA ASN A 73 -0.32 2.38 16.41
C ASN A 73 -0.01 2.66 14.93
N THR A 74 -0.88 3.41 14.26
CA THR A 74 -0.74 3.78 12.84
C THR A 74 0.54 4.55 12.57
N GLN A 75 1.00 5.41 13.48
CA GLN A 75 2.26 6.14 13.32
C GLN A 75 3.41 5.16 13.07
N ILE A 76 3.50 4.11 13.88
CA ILE A 76 4.57 3.10 13.73
C ILE A 76 4.38 2.31 12.44
N MET A 77 3.15 1.92 12.12
CA MET A 77 2.86 1.19 10.88
C MET A 77 3.27 2.00 9.64
N TRP A 78 2.87 3.26 9.57
CA TRP A 78 3.12 4.14 8.42
C TRP A 78 4.59 4.34 8.12
N GLU A 79 5.41 4.53 9.15
CA GLU A 79 6.85 4.70 9.01
C GLU A 79 7.58 3.44 8.55
N ASN A 80 6.95 2.28 8.73
CA ASN A 80 7.48 0.98 8.35
C ASN A 80 6.88 0.46 7.04
N PHE A 81 6.19 1.31 6.27
CA PHE A 81 5.74 0.93 4.94
C PHE A 81 6.94 0.80 3.98
N ILE A 82 7.03 -0.33 3.28
CA ILE A 82 8.10 -0.58 2.31
C ILE A 82 7.69 0.01 0.95
N HIS A 83 8.24 1.19 0.63
CA HIS A 83 8.02 1.95 -0.61
C HIS A 83 8.84 1.40 -1.80
N ASP A 84 8.78 0.09 -2.04
CA ASP A 84 9.41 -0.56 -3.19
C ASP A 84 8.39 -1.43 -3.92
N LYS A 85 8.66 -1.81 -5.16
CA LYS A 85 7.89 -2.81 -5.91
C LYS A 85 7.97 -4.20 -5.26
N PRO A 86 7.11 -5.17 -5.61
CA PRO A 86 7.07 -6.48 -4.96
C PRO A 86 8.43 -7.16 -4.81
N GLU A 87 9.31 -7.12 -5.82
CA GLU A 87 10.64 -7.75 -5.75
C GLU A 87 11.54 -7.13 -4.68
N GLY A 88 11.37 -5.84 -4.40
CA GLY A 88 12.04 -5.14 -3.31
C GLY A 88 11.52 -5.56 -1.95
N VAL A 89 10.20 -5.65 -1.81
CA VAL A 89 9.54 -6.11 -0.58
C VAL A 89 9.97 -7.52 -0.20
N TRP A 90 10.04 -8.43 -1.18
CA TRP A 90 10.49 -9.80 -0.98
C TRP A 90 11.91 -9.85 -0.41
N ARG A 91 12.83 -9.07 -0.99
CA ARG A 91 14.24 -8.99 -0.57
C ARG A 91 14.39 -8.38 0.82
N GLU A 92 13.66 -7.31 1.09
CA GLU A 92 13.68 -6.62 2.40
C GLU A 92 13.27 -7.57 3.54
N ILE A 93 12.22 -8.37 3.31
CA ILE A 93 11.70 -9.29 4.34
C ILE A 93 12.52 -10.59 4.41
N GLY A 94 13.04 -11.08 3.28
CA GLY A 94 13.86 -12.27 3.21
C GLY A 94 13.11 -13.57 3.55
N GLY A 95 13.87 -14.65 3.77
CA GLY A 95 13.34 -15.93 4.26
C GLY A 95 12.38 -16.61 3.28
N LEU A 96 11.32 -17.24 3.80
CA LEU A 96 10.32 -17.90 2.94
C LEU A 96 9.47 -16.90 2.17
N VAL A 97 9.35 -15.65 2.63
CA VAL A 97 8.70 -14.60 1.84
C VAL A 97 9.49 -14.37 0.55
N GLU A 98 10.82 -14.20 0.64
CA GLU A 98 11.67 -13.99 -0.53
C GLU A 98 11.67 -15.19 -1.48
N VAL A 99 11.77 -16.41 -0.93
CA VAL A 99 11.76 -17.63 -1.73
C VAL A 99 10.47 -17.74 -2.54
N ASN A 100 9.30 -17.60 -1.89
CA ASN A 100 8.02 -17.73 -2.57
C ASN A 100 7.72 -16.56 -3.53
N GLY A 101 8.12 -15.34 -3.15
CA GLY A 101 7.95 -14.15 -3.97
C GLY A 101 8.76 -14.18 -5.28
N ASN A 102 9.85 -14.94 -5.33
CA ASN A 102 10.74 -15.05 -6.49
C ASN A 102 10.62 -16.37 -7.27
N LEU A 103 9.69 -17.26 -6.92
CA LEU A 103 9.44 -18.48 -7.69
C LEU A 103 9.20 -18.18 -9.18
N PRO A 104 9.43 -19.13 -10.09
CA PRO A 104 8.96 -19.03 -11.47
C PRO A 104 7.44 -18.77 -11.55
N PHE A 105 6.99 -18.06 -12.59
CA PHE A 105 5.57 -17.67 -12.72
C PHE A 105 4.63 -18.88 -12.78
N ASP A 106 5.03 -19.91 -13.51
CA ASP A 106 4.37 -21.21 -13.64
C ASP A 106 4.41 -22.05 -12.33
N GLN A 107 5.18 -21.62 -11.34
CA GLN A 107 5.30 -22.27 -10.03
C GLN A 107 4.64 -21.47 -8.90
N GLY A 108 3.80 -20.47 -9.25
CA GLY A 108 3.00 -19.74 -8.27
C GLY A 108 3.70 -18.55 -7.63
N ARG A 109 4.58 -17.87 -8.38
CA ARG A 109 5.14 -16.56 -7.99
C ARG A 109 4.07 -15.64 -7.43
N TRP A 110 4.38 -14.96 -6.33
CA TRP A 110 3.53 -13.91 -5.80
C TRP A 110 3.72 -12.60 -6.57
N THR A 111 2.61 -12.01 -7.01
CA THR A 111 2.61 -10.77 -7.80
C THR A 111 2.13 -9.55 -7.01
N ASN A 112 1.48 -9.76 -5.86
CA ASN A 112 0.94 -8.70 -5.04
C ASN A 112 1.55 -8.74 -3.63
N ALA A 113 2.17 -7.62 -3.23
CA ALA A 113 2.84 -7.47 -1.95
C ALA A 113 2.00 -6.76 -0.87
N CYS A 114 0.76 -6.33 -1.16
CA CYS A 114 -0.06 -5.54 -0.21
C CYS A 114 -0.20 -6.23 1.17
N THR A 115 -0.57 -7.52 1.17
CA THR A 115 -0.77 -8.30 2.40
C THR A 115 0.53 -8.50 3.17
N VAL A 116 1.64 -8.65 2.45
CA VAL A 116 2.95 -8.84 3.05
C VAL A 116 3.46 -7.51 3.64
N ARG A 117 3.27 -6.38 2.96
CA ARG A 117 3.57 -5.04 3.51
C ARG A 117 2.76 -4.77 4.77
N LEU A 118 1.45 -5.04 4.75
CA LEU A 118 0.63 -4.87 5.95
C LEU A 118 1.08 -5.80 7.07
N SER A 119 1.43 -7.06 6.77
CA SER A 119 1.96 -7.99 7.78
C SER A 119 3.25 -7.47 8.41
N TYR A 120 4.17 -6.92 7.60
CA TYR A 120 5.39 -6.29 8.09
C TYR A 120 5.09 -5.10 9.02
N MET A 121 4.23 -4.17 8.59
CA MET A 121 3.82 -3.02 9.40
C MET A 121 3.19 -3.44 10.73
N LEU A 122 2.34 -4.48 10.73
CA LEU A 122 1.74 -5.03 11.95
C LEU A 122 2.82 -5.54 12.91
N ASN A 123 3.76 -6.35 12.42
CA ASN A 123 4.85 -6.88 13.24
C ASN A 123 5.73 -5.75 13.82
N GLN A 124 6.09 -4.75 13.01
CA GLN A 124 6.88 -3.60 13.47
C GLN A 124 6.15 -2.74 14.51
N ALA A 125 4.81 -2.70 14.45
CA ALA A 125 3.98 -2.02 15.44
C ALA A 125 3.71 -2.87 16.71
N GLY A 126 4.42 -3.98 16.91
CA GLY A 126 4.28 -4.86 18.07
C GLY A 126 3.04 -5.77 18.02
N HIS A 127 2.32 -5.78 16.90
CA HIS A 127 1.21 -6.69 16.64
C HIS A 127 1.72 -7.93 15.89
N TYR A 128 2.38 -8.82 16.63
CA TYR A 128 3.02 -9.99 16.04
C TYR A 128 1.99 -10.99 15.48
N ILE A 129 2.12 -11.28 14.19
CA ILE A 129 1.27 -12.26 13.52
C ILE A 129 1.69 -13.67 13.97
N PRO A 130 0.75 -14.54 14.39
CA PRO A 130 1.07 -15.90 14.77
C PRO A 130 1.38 -16.76 13.54
N ARG A 131 2.14 -17.85 13.76
CA ARG A 131 2.36 -18.86 12.71
C ARG A 131 1.08 -19.65 12.50
N ILE A 132 0.49 -19.55 11.31
CA ILE A 132 -0.70 -20.31 10.94
C ILE A 132 -0.41 -21.15 9.70
N GLN A 133 -0.54 -22.46 9.86
CA GLN A 133 -0.26 -23.43 8.80
C GLN A 133 -1.05 -23.09 7.52
N LYS A 134 -0.36 -23.10 6.37
CA LYS A 134 -0.90 -22.80 5.02
C LYS A 134 -1.41 -21.36 4.81
N LYS A 135 -1.32 -20.47 5.81
CA LYS A 135 -1.78 -19.06 5.70
C LYS A 135 -0.67 -18.06 5.87
N THR A 136 0.32 -18.35 6.71
CA THR A 136 1.50 -17.50 6.91
C THR A 136 2.78 -18.23 6.53
N VAL A 137 3.79 -17.46 6.15
CA VAL A 137 5.18 -17.93 6.01
C VAL A 137 6.11 -17.05 6.82
N SER A 138 7.34 -17.51 7.06
CA SER A 138 8.33 -16.75 7.81
C SER A 138 9.18 -15.83 6.93
N GLY A 139 9.45 -14.62 7.41
CA GLY A 139 10.55 -13.79 6.90
C GLY A 139 11.91 -14.27 7.43
N ALA A 140 13.00 -13.60 7.03
CA ALA A 140 14.34 -13.89 7.55
C ALA A 140 14.45 -13.63 9.06
N ASN A 141 13.69 -12.64 9.55
CA ASN A 141 13.56 -12.28 10.95
C ASN A 141 12.70 -13.26 11.79
N ARG A 142 12.20 -14.36 11.17
CA ARG A 142 11.31 -15.38 11.77
C ARG A 142 9.89 -14.90 12.11
N GLU A 143 9.57 -13.63 11.89
CA GLU A 143 8.20 -13.13 11.97
C GLU A 143 7.33 -13.75 10.87
N GLN A 144 6.01 -13.68 11.03
CA GLN A 144 5.05 -14.35 10.15
C GLN A 144 4.32 -13.34 9.27
N TYR A 145 4.04 -13.75 8.03
CA TYR A 145 3.49 -12.89 7.00
C TYR A 145 2.36 -13.60 6.28
N TYR A 146 1.18 -12.96 6.24
CA TYR A 146 0.12 -13.34 5.33
C TYR A 146 0.46 -12.92 3.91
N TYR A 147 0.08 -13.75 2.95
CA TYR A 147 0.32 -13.51 1.52
C TYR A 147 -0.97 -13.56 0.69
N ARG A 148 -2.14 -13.76 1.34
CA ARG A 148 -3.47 -13.66 0.72
C ARG A 148 -4.32 -12.66 1.48
N VAL A 149 -4.95 -11.73 0.77
CA VAL A 149 -5.87 -10.74 1.33
C VAL A 149 -7.01 -11.41 2.10
N THR A 150 -7.58 -12.49 1.57
CA THR A 150 -8.72 -13.21 2.20
C THR A 150 -8.36 -13.88 3.52
N ASP A 151 -7.12 -14.37 3.67
CA ASP A 151 -6.64 -14.94 4.93
C ASP A 151 -6.38 -13.82 5.96
N LEU A 152 -5.84 -12.68 5.50
CA LEU A 152 -5.63 -11.52 6.36
C LEU A 152 -6.96 -10.89 6.82
N GLU A 153 -7.98 -10.80 5.96
CA GLU A 153 -9.31 -10.32 6.35
C GLU A 153 -9.89 -11.15 7.50
N LYS A 154 -9.82 -12.48 7.39
CA LYS A 154 -10.28 -13.40 8.45
C LYS A 154 -9.51 -13.19 9.74
N TYR A 155 -8.21 -12.93 9.64
CA TYR A 155 -7.37 -12.63 10.80
C TYR A 155 -7.77 -11.32 11.49
N LEU A 156 -7.92 -10.24 10.73
CA LEU A 156 -8.38 -8.95 11.25
C LEU A 156 -9.73 -9.09 11.94
N LYS A 157 -10.68 -9.81 11.33
CA LYS A 157 -11.99 -10.11 11.95
C LYS A 157 -11.87 -10.90 13.24
N SER A 158 -10.97 -11.87 13.30
CA SER A 158 -10.77 -12.69 14.50
C SER A 158 -10.13 -11.92 15.66
N TYR A 159 -9.27 -10.93 15.36
CA TYR A 159 -8.49 -10.22 16.37
C TYR A 159 -9.12 -8.88 16.78
N TYR A 160 -9.68 -8.13 15.82
CA TYR A 160 -10.26 -6.81 16.04
C TYR A 160 -11.79 -6.79 16.06
N GLY A 161 -12.43 -7.92 15.73
CA GLY A 161 -13.87 -8.01 15.56
C GLY A 161 -14.34 -7.54 14.18
N ALA A 162 -15.64 -7.28 14.07
CA ALA A 162 -16.22 -6.71 12.85
C ALA A 162 -15.50 -5.40 12.47
N PRO A 163 -15.39 -5.08 11.17
CA PRO A 163 -14.93 -3.76 10.75
C PRO A 163 -15.85 -2.68 11.32
N ASP A 164 -15.28 -1.55 11.69
CA ASP A 164 -16.04 -0.44 12.25
C ASP A 164 -16.88 0.26 11.17
N ILE A 165 -16.42 0.23 9.92
CA ILE A 165 -17.18 0.63 8.73
C ILE A 165 -17.12 -0.49 7.70
N ALA A 166 -18.27 -0.88 7.18
CA ALA A 166 -18.40 -1.85 6.09
C ALA A 166 -19.31 -1.30 5.01
N ILE A 167 -18.74 -0.97 3.85
CA ILE A 167 -19.46 -0.61 2.64
C ILE A 167 -19.47 -1.87 1.76
N THR A 168 -20.64 -2.41 1.44
CA THR A 168 -20.77 -3.74 0.79
C THR A 168 -21.57 -3.73 -0.51
N ASP A 169 -22.11 -2.58 -0.87
CA ASP A 169 -22.97 -2.34 -2.03
C ASP A 169 -22.31 -1.41 -3.06
N GLY A 170 -21.08 -0.97 -2.80
CA GLY A 170 -20.48 0.13 -3.49
C GLY A 170 -19.87 -0.26 -4.84
N SER A 171 -20.58 -0.07 -5.95
CA SER A 171 -19.98 -0.13 -7.29
C SER A 171 -19.24 1.17 -7.69
N GLY A 172 -18.85 1.99 -6.70
CA GLY A 172 -18.36 3.36 -6.88
C GLY A 172 -16.84 3.49 -6.95
N ASN A 173 -16.37 4.57 -7.58
CA ASN A 173 -14.95 4.94 -7.70
C ASN A 173 -14.50 5.92 -6.59
N GLY A 174 -15.15 5.92 -5.44
CA GLY A 174 -14.83 6.82 -4.33
C GLY A 174 -15.78 6.60 -3.15
N PHE A 175 -15.22 6.57 -1.95
CA PHE A 175 -15.97 6.54 -0.70
C PHE A 175 -15.32 7.51 0.28
N ASP A 176 -16.15 8.24 1.04
CA ASP A 176 -15.67 9.07 2.12
C ASP A 176 -15.28 8.15 3.30
N LEU A 177 -13.98 8.08 3.56
CA LEU A 177 -13.46 7.45 4.78
C LEU A 177 -13.38 8.50 5.91
N PRO A 178 -13.44 8.05 7.18
CA PRO A 178 -13.35 8.96 8.31
C PRO A 178 -12.00 9.70 8.33
N ASP A 179 -11.96 10.87 8.97
CA ASP A 179 -10.75 11.65 9.22
C ASP A 179 -9.79 10.99 10.23
N THR A 180 -10.21 9.89 10.87
CA THR A 180 -9.37 9.07 11.74
C THR A 180 -8.58 8.02 10.96
N ALA A 181 -7.44 7.61 11.52
CA ALA A 181 -6.60 6.57 10.95
C ALA A 181 -7.21 5.16 11.03
N GLY A 182 -6.82 4.28 10.10
CA GLY A 182 -7.27 2.89 10.11
C GLY A 182 -6.64 1.98 9.06
N ILE A 183 -6.97 0.70 9.13
CA ILE A 183 -6.70 -0.28 8.07
C ILE A 183 -7.88 -0.25 7.10
N VAL A 184 -7.58 -0.20 5.80
CA VAL A 184 -8.59 -0.27 4.74
C VAL A 184 -8.36 -1.52 3.91
N LEU A 185 -9.40 -2.31 3.74
CA LEU A 185 -9.42 -3.45 2.82
C LEU A 185 -10.48 -3.20 1.75
N MET A 186 -10.09 -3.35 0.49
CA MET A 186 -10.93 -3.10 -0.67
C MET A 186 -10.99 -4.35 -1.55
N ASP A 187 -12.17 -4.70 -2.06
CA ASP A 187 -12.32 -5.81 -3.00
C ASP A 187 -12.67 -5.34 -4.41
N PHE A 188 -12.05 -5.99 -5.39
CA PHE A 188 -12.23 -5.72 -6.81
C PHE A 188 -12.52 -7.03 -7.56
N PRO A 189 -13.67 -7.69 -7.34
CA PRO A 189 -14.02 -8.98 -7.95
C PRO A 189 -13.91 -9.02 -9.48
N ASN A 190 -14.04 -7.88 -10.16
CA ASN A 190 -13.97 -7.77 -11.62
C ASN A 190 -12.63 -7.18 -12.12
N SER A 191 -11.58 -7.19 -11.30
CA SER A 191 -10.24 -6.67 -11.63
C SER A 191 -9.21 -7.80 -11.78
N SER A 192 -8.05 -7.48 -12.35
CA SER A 192 -6.88 -8.38 -12.39
C SER A 192 -6.25 -8.64 -11.02
N PHE A 193 -6.66 -7.90 -9.99
CA PHE A 193 -6.34 -8.13 -8.58
C PHE A 193 -7.62 -8.21 -7.77
N THR A 194 -7.80 -9.27 -6.98
CA THR A 194 -9.08 -9.56 -6.31
C THR A 194 -9.39 -8.62 -5.14
N GLY A 195 -8.38 -7.90 -4.64
CA GLY A 195 -8.49 -6.96 -3.53
C GLY A 195 -7.18 -6.23 -3.26
N HIS A 196 -7.24 -5.21 -2.41
CA HIS A 196 -6.12 -4.44 -1.92
C HIS A 196 -6.27 -4.18 -0.42
N VAL A 197 -5.16 -4.05 0.29
CA VAL A 197 -5.17 -3.70 1.71
C VAL A 197 -4.03 -2.73 2.00
N THR A 198 -4.35 -1.67 2.73
CA THR A 198 -3.43 -0.57 3.04
C THR A 198 -3.83 0.09 4.37
N ILE A 199 -3.08 1.12 4.78
CA ILE A 199 -3.44 1.97 5.92
C ILE A 199 -3.83 3.36 5.44
N TRP A 200 -4.77 3.97 6.14
CA TRP A 200 -5.33 5.30 5.92
C TRP A 200 -4.98 6.19 7.12
N ASN A 201 -4.55 7.43 6.89
CA ASN A 201 -4.17 8.37 7.95
C ASN A 201 -5.22 9.45 8.28
N GLY A 202 -6.42 9.35 7.70
CA GLY A 202 -7.43 10.40 7.79
C GLY A 202 -7.55 11.28 6.54
N ALA A 203 -6.58 11.22 5.63
CA ALA A 203 -6.58 12.02 4.39
C ALA A 203 -6.16 11.24 3.14
N GLY A 204 -5.35 10.19 3.30
CA GLY A 204 -4.85 9.38 2.20
C GLY A 204 -4.34 8.03 2.66
N THR A 205 -4.09 7.15 1.70
CA THR A 205 -3.45 5.86 1.95
C THR A 205 -1.93 5.97 1.89
N VAL A 206 -1.21 5.16 2.66
CA VAL A 206 0.27 5.20 2.69
C VAL A 206 0.93 4.92 1.34
N ASP A 207 0.24 4.19 0.45
CA ASP A 207 0.70 3.82 -0.88
C ASP A 207 0.10 4.68 -2.00
N GLY A 208 -0.64 5.74 -1.65
CA GLY A 208 -1.24 6.68 -2.61
C GLY A 208 -2.38 6.11 -3.48
N VAL A 209 -2.92 4.94 -3.14
CA VAL A 209 -4.04 4.32 -3.85
C VAL A 209 -5.36 4.98 -3.45
N ASN A 210 -6.15 5.40 -4.43
CA ASN A 210 -7.49 5.94 -4.17
C ASN A 210 -8.42 4.87 -3.59
N ILE A 211 -9.34 5.30 -2.72
CA ILE A 211 -10.33 4.42 -2.12
C ILE A 211 -11.44 4.11 -3.13
N GLY A 212 -11.73 2.82 -3.32
CA GLY A 212 -12.78 2.37 -4.24
C GLY A 212 -12.94 0.85 -4.21
N GLY A 213 -13.91 0.34 -4.96
CA GLY A 213 -14.17 -1.10 -5.07
C GLY A 213 -15.52 -1.53 -4.53
N TYR A 214 -15.89 -2.78 -4.81
CA TYR A 214 -17.22 -3.35 -4.55
C TYR A 214 -17.54 -3.48 -3.07
N ARG A 215 -16.48 -3.64 -2.26
CA ARG A 215 -16.55 -3.72 -0.82
C ARG A 215 -15.37 -2.99 -0.22
N VAL A 216 -15.63 -2.14 0.76
CA VAL A 216 -14.62 -1.45 1.56
C VAL A 216 -14.88 -1.76 3.03
N LEU A 217 -13.88 -2.34 3.68
CA LEU A 217 -13.89 -2.63 5.11
C LEU A 217 -12.83 -1.76 5.80
N PHE A 218 -13.22 -1.13 6.91
CA PHE A 218 -12.37 -0.22 7.66
C PHE A 218 -12.28 -0.65 9.13
N TRP A 219 -11.07 -0.67 9.67
CA TRP A 219 -10.83 -0.81 11.11
C TRP A 219 -10.05 0.41 11.61
N HIS A 220 -10.64 1.20 12.49
CA HIS A 220 -9.96 2.31 13.18
C HIS A 220 -8.69 1.82 13.87
N LEU A 221 -7.65 2.63 13.82
CA LEU A 221 -6.41 2.40 14.55
C LEU A 221 -6.11 3.62 15.42
N PRO A 222 -5.48 3.43 16.59
CA PRO A 222 -4.89 4.56 17.30
C PRO A 222 -3.77 5.17 16.45
N CYS A 223 -3.52 6.46 16.63
CA CYS A 223 -2.42 7.15 15.99
C CYS A 223 -1.89 8.25 16.89
N PHE A 224 -0.69 8.06 17.40
CA PHE A 224 -0.06 8.99 18.34
C PHE A 224 1.45 8.86 18.23
N ILE A 225 2.20 9.88 18.65
CA ILE A 225 3.66 9.81 18.69
C ILE A 225 4.08 8.90 19.86
N PRO A 226 4.91 7.86 19.65
CA PRO A 226 5.40 7.03 20.76
C PRO A 226 6.18 7.85 21.81
N LYS A 227 5.88 7.63 23.09
CA LYS A 227 6.45 8.39 24.24
C LYS A 227 7.99 8.42 24.26
N ASP A 228 8.64 7.34 23.86
CA ASP A 228 10.11 7.26 23.79
C ASP A 228 10.71 8.24 22.78
N ARG A 229 9.90 8.70 21.82
CA ARG A 229 10.29 9.68 20.81
C ARG A 229 9.94 11.12 21.21
N GLU A 230 8.85 11.32 21.95
CA GLU A 230 8.55 12.59 22.61
C GLU A 230 9.69 13.00 23.56
N LEU A 231 10.26 12.03 24.29
CA LEU A 231 11.42 12.26 25.14
C LEU A 231 12.72 12.58 24.36
N LYS A 232 12.83 12.12 23.11
CA LYS A 232 13.97 12.47 22.24
C LYS A 232 13.81 13.88 21.67
N LEU A 233 12.59 14.24 21.27
CA LEU A 233 12.16 15.58 20.88
C LEU A 233 12.53 16.61 21.96
N SER A 234 12.03 16.41 23.18
CA SER A 234 12.24 17.36 24.27
C SER A 234 13.72 17.54 24.63
N ARG A 235 14.55 16.51 24.46
CA ARG A 235 16.00 16.59 24.72
C ARG A 235 16.78 17.29 23.61
N LEU A 236 16.34 17.16 22.35
CA LEU A 236 16.96 17.87 21.22
C LEU A 236 16.67 19.37 21.33
N ASP A 237 15.44 19.75 21.69
CA ASP A 237 15.06 21.15 21.87
C ASP A 237 15.83 21.86 23.00
N THR A 238 16.21 21.12 24.05
CA THR A 238 17.03 21.68 25.15
C THR A 238 18.51 21.85 24.80
N LYS A 239 19.04 21.14 23.79
CA LYS A 239 20.46 21.24 23.42
C LYS A 239 20.78 22.45 22.55
N ASP A 240 19.79 22.99 21.82
CA ASP A 240 19.95 24.20 21.00
C ASP A 240 19.77 25.51 21.81
N GLN A 241 19.44 25.42 23.10
CA GLN A 241 19.28 26.59 23.99
C GLN A 241 20.52 26.90 24.86
N HIS A 242 21.64 26.22 24.64
CA HIS A 242 22.92 26.50 25.32
C HIS A 242 24.09 26.45 24.32
N LEU A 243 24.23 27.52 23.55
CA LEU A 243 25.52 27.92 22.98
C LEU A 243 25.74 29.40 23.35
N PRO A 244 26.90 29.76 23.94
CA PRO A 244 27.22 31.12 24.36
C PRO A 244 27.37 32.11 23.19
#